data_AF-A0A6G1RRG6-F1
#
_entry.id   AF-A0A6G1RRG6-F1
#
_cell.length_a   1.000
_cell.length_b   1.000
_cell.length_c   1.000
_cell.angle_alpha   90.00
_cell.angle_beta   90.00
_cell.angle_gamma   90.00
#
_symmetry.space_group_name_H-M   'P 1'
#
loop_
_entity.id
_entity.type
_entity.pdbx_description
1 polymer ?
#
loop_
_entity_poly.entity_id
_entity_poly.type
_entity_poly.pdbx_seq_one_letter_code
_entity_poly.pdbx_strand_id
1 'polypeptide(L)'
;LGLRHLAAAAYDCPPRLPALLLGGPEDAGGDPEEEPEDPGAALPDFLDVAVGGTFDRLHGAHRLLLSACCLLARRRLLAGVADGDLLRHKVLPELIEPYELRAAKLREFLEDIKPSLCYDIVPLVDPYGPSITDPDLQCLVVSEETRRGGEAVNKKRLENGLPELSLYEIFLMKDPDHSQNEEEKISSSSLRQRLLGMLLRPPRQDPALPLRPYVIGLTGGTGSGKTSIAKLLGHLGAFLIDADALGHAVYVPGGPAYEQVVAVFGTEIVNEDGTINRKVLGAKVFGNQDRLKSLTAIVWPEMARMVKEQIREADAQGKAVCVLDAAVLLEAGWQDMVHEVWTAVIPEEEAVKRIMARDRLSEEAARSRLRSQMTNSQRVEQSQVVLCTLWETDVTRKQVEKAWDLLQQRLSQDHST
;
A
#
# COMPACT_ATOMS: atom_id res chain seq x y z
N LEU A 1 -3.37 -4.42 -56.41
CA LEU A 1 -1.90 -4.61 -56.51
C LEU A 1 -1.26 -3.35 -55.95
N GLY A 2 -0.60 -3.27 -54.80
CA GLY A 2 -0.28 -4.22 -53.74
C GLY A 2 0.31 -3.41 -52.58
N LEU A 3 -0.02 -3.80 -51.35
CA LEU A 3 0.76 -3.47 -50.17
C LEU A 3 2.17 -4.12 -50.29
N ARG A 4 3.14 -3.47 -49.64
CA ARG A 4 4.34 -4.04 -48.99
C ARG A 4 5.68 -3.58 -49.56
N HIS A 5 6.51 -3.20 -48.59
CA HIS A 5 7.96 -3.14 -48.55
C HIS A 5 8.60 -1.84 -49.06
N LEU A 6 9.42 -1.12 -48.29
CA LEU A 6 10.00 -1.24 -46.94
C LEU A 6 10.49 0.20 -46.63
N ALA A 7 9.99 0.86 -45.58
CA ALA A 7 10.66 0.96 -44.29
C ALA A 7 12.09 1.52 -44.32
N ALA A 8 12.20 2.72 -43.75
CA ALA A 8 13.35 3.33 -43.07
C ALA A 8 14.56 3.78 -43.91
N ALA A 9 14.78 5.10 -43.94
CA ALA A 9 15.93 5.69 -43.26
C ALA A 9 15.89 7.24 -43.31
N ALA A 10 16.34 7.82 -42.20
CA ALA A 10 16.87 9.17 -42.02
C ALA A 10 15.87 10.33 -41.74
N TYR A 11 15.74 10.62 -40.44
CA TYR A 11 15.89 11.95 -39.84
C TYR A 11 15.50 13.17 -40.70
N ASP A 12 14.31 13.72 -40.44
CA ASP A 12 14.07 15.15 -40.16
C ASP A 12 12.57 15.48 -40.28
N CYS A 13 11.91 15.74 -39.16
CA CYS A 13 10.82 16.73 -39.10
C CYS A 13 10.34 16.95 -37.65
N PRO A 14 10.12 18.21 -37.22
CA PRO A 14 9.80 18.57 -35.83
C PRO A 14 8.35 18.22 -35.47
N PRO A 15 7.99 18.06 -34.18
CA PRO A 15 6.60 17.88 -33.82
C PRO A 15 5.88 19.24 -33.91
N ARG A 16 5.09 19.43 -34.98
CA ARG A 16 3.95 20.34 -34.95
C ARG A 16 2.90 19.72 -34.03
N LEU A 17 2.87 20.13 -32.77
CA LEU A 17 1.70 19.95 -31.91
C LEU A 17 0.56 20.83 -32.46
N PRO A 18 -0.61 20.27 -32.81
CA PRO A 18 -1.80 21.07 -33.02
C PRO A 18 -2.24 21.62 -31.66
N ALA A 19 -2.37 22.95 -31.56
CA ALA A 19 -3.08 23.60 -30.47
C ALA A 19 -4.50 23.02 -30.40
N LEU A 20 -4.78 22.25 -29.35
CA LEU A 20 -6.09 21.64 -29.10
C LEU A 20 -6.76 22.36 -27.92
N LEU A 21 -7.05 23.64 -28.11
CA LEU A 21 -8.07 24.37 -27.34
C LEU A 21 -9.35 24.30 -28.15
N LEU A 22 -10.19 23.29 -27.88
CA LEU A 22 -11.53 23.20 -28.47
C LEU A 22 -12.51 23.90 -27.52
N GLY A 23 -12.87 25.13 -27.87
CA GLY A 23 -14.12 25.74 -27.43
C GLY A 23 -15.29 24.98 -28.05
N GLY A 24 -16.26 24.60 -27.22
CA GLY A 24 -17.57 24.08 -27.65
C GLY A 24 -18.50 25.22 -28.12
N PRO A 25 -19.58 24.88 -28.86
CA PRO A 25 -20.36 25.84 -29.61
C PRO A 25 -21.31 26.68 -28.72
N GLU A 26 -21.56 27.88 -29.24
CA GLU A 26 -22.43 28.94 -28.75
C GLU A 26 -23.83 28.46 -28.30
N ASP A 27 -24.28 28.94 -27.14
CA ASP A 27 -25.70 29.14 -26.85
C ASP A 27 -25.88 30.53 -26.23
N ALA A 28 -26.80 31.29 -26.80
CA ALA A 28 -26.93 32.74 -26.63
C ALA A 28 -27.79 33.12 -25.41
N GLY A 29 -27.33 34.13 -24.65
CA GLY A 29 -28.19 35.05 -23.90
C GLY A 29 -27.74 35.38 -22.47
N GLY A 30 -27.20 36.59 -22.26
CA GLY A 30 -27.16 37.26 -20.94
C GLY A 30 -25.89 38.05 -20.63
N ASP A 31 -26.02 39.40 -20.65
CA ASP A 31 -25.22 40.49 -20.06
C ASP A 31 -23.67 40.56 -20.21
N PRO A 32 -23.08 41.79 -20.27
CA PRO A 32 -21.66 41.98 -20.57
C PRO A 32 -20.83 41.83 -19.29
N GLU A 33 -20.43 40.61 -18.96
CA GLU A 33 -19.36 40.35 -17.98
C GLU A 33 -18.02 40.18 -18.71
N GLU A 34 -17.08 41.03 -18.31
CA GLU A 34 -15.61 40.97 -18.45
C GLU A 34 -15.03 40.26 -19.68
N GLU A 35 -14.40 41.05 -20.57
CA GLU A 35 -13.57 40.54 -21.65
C GLU A 35 -12.54 39.52 -21.11
N PRO A 36 -12.37 38.35 -21.75
CA PRO A 36 -11.39 37.38 -21.31
C PRO A 36 -9.99 37.99 -21.48
N GLU A 37 -9.19 37.90 -20.41
CA GLU A 37 -7.80 38.32 -20.40
C GLU A 37 -7.02 37.73 -21.59
N ASP A 38 -6.22 38.59 -22.21
CA ASP A 38 -5.35 38.38 -23.36
C ASP A 38 -4.76 36.94 -23.46
N PRO A 39 -5.07 36.15 -24.51
CA PRO A 39 -4.47 34.84 -24.73
C PRO A 39 -2.96 34.92 -25.12
N GLY A 40 -2.39 36.13 -25.16
CA GLY A 40 -0.98 36.42 -25.40
C GLY A 40 -0.14 36.77 -24.17
N ALA A 41 -0.67 36.68 -22.94
CA ALA A 41 0.13 36.90 -21.73
C ALA A 41 1.28 35.87 -21.68
N ALA A 42 2.53 36.36 -21.84
CA ALA A 42 3.72 35.52 -21.72
C ALA A 42 3.66 34.77 -20.39
N LEU A 43 3.77 33.43 -20.42
CA LEU A 43 3.81 32.63 -19.21
C LEU A 43 4.86 33.23 -18.26
N PRO A 44 4.52 33.52 -17.00
CA PRO A 44 5.47 34.10 -16.06
C PRO A 44 6.69 33.19 -15.94
N ASP A 45 7.86 33.77 -16.09
CA ASP A 45 9.11 33.02 -16.26
C ASP A 45 10.05 33.31 -15.08
N PHE A 46 10.22 32.33 -14.20
CA PHE A 46 10.97 32.42 -12.97
C PHE A 46 12.34 31.74 -13.12
N LEU A 47 13.37 32.27 -12.46
CA LEU A 47 14.68 31.62 -12.44
C LEU A 47 14.63 30.30 -11.69
N ASP A 48 14.02 30.32 -10.50
CA ASP A 48 14.02 29.24 -9.54
C ASP A 48 12.59 28.96 -9.06
N VAL A 49 12.12 27.76 -9.37
CA VAL A 49 10.77 27.30 -9.06
C VAL A 49 10.85 26.14 -8.07
N ALA A 50 9.91 26.08 -7.13
CA ALA A 50 9.75 24.98 -6.21
C ALA A 50 8.42 24.25 -6.45
N VAL A 51 8.42 22.94 -6.18
CA VAL A 51 7.22 22.11 -6.13
C VAL A 51 7.37 21.07 -5.03
N GLY A 52 6.29 20.78 -4.32
CA GLY A 52 6.26 19.78 -3.25
C GLY A 52 5.16 18.75 -3.49
N GLY A 53 5.44 17.48 -3.21
CA GLY A 53 4.47 16.42 -3.39
C GLY A 53 4.94 15.07 -2.90
N THR A 54 4.01 14.11 -2.81
CA THR A 54 4.37 12.72 -2.51
C THR A 54 5.03 12.05 -3.73
N PHE A 55 4.65 12.44 -4.95
CA PHE A 55 5.20 11.92 -6.21
C PHE A 55 5.28 10.37 -6.26
N ASP A 56 4.33 9.72 -5.60
CA ASP A 56 4.20 8.27 -5.59
C ASP A 56 3.49 7.83 -6.87
N ARG A 57 4.12 6.91 -7.61
CA ARG A 57 3.62 6.33 -8.87
C ARG A 57 3.15 7.41 -9.87
N LEU A 58 4.10 8.19 -10.38
CA LEU A 58 3.85 9.33 -11.29
C LEU A 58 2.76 9.06 -12.35
N HIS A 59 1.66 9.82 -12.24
CA HIS A 59 0.47 9.72 -13.08
C HIS A 59 0.15 11.06 -13.74
N GLY A 60 -0.92 11.12 -14.55
CA GLY A 60 -1.27 12.28 -15.38
C GLY A 60 -1.24 13.62 -14.64
N ALA A 61 -1.85 13.70 -13.46
CA ALA A 61 -1.85 14.93 -12.64
C ALA A 61 -0.44 15.38 -12.22
N HIS A 62 0.42 14.46 -11.76
CA HIS A 62 1.82 14.80 -11.49
C HIS A 62 2.55 15.25 -12.75
N ARG A 63 2.32 14.58 -13.87
CA ARG A 63 2.99 14.91 -15.14
C ARG A 63 2.61 16.30 -15.62
N LEU A 64 1.35 16.70 -15.50
CA LEU A 64 0.87 18.05 -15.81
C LEU A 64 1.52 19.09 -14.88
N LEU A 65 1.48 18.86 -13.56
CA LEU A 65 2.11 19.73 -12.56
C LEU A 65 3.59 19.96 -12.84
N LEU A 66 4.34 18.88 -12.99
CA LEU A 66 5.78 18.92 -13.20
C LEU A 66 6.14 19.53 -14.57
N SER A 67 5.34 19.28 -15.60
CA SER A 67 5.52 19.93 -16.92
C SER A 67 5.33 21.44 -16.82
N ALA A 68 4.29 21.89 -16.09
CA ALA A 68 4.09 23.31 -15.82
C ALA A 68 5.29 23.90 -15.05
N CYS A 69 5.79 23.23 -14.02
CA CYS A 69 7.00 23.65 -13.31
C CYS A 69 8.22 23.82 -14.25
N CYS A 70 8.44 22.87 -15.18
CA CYS A 70 9.53 22.96 -16.15
C CYS A 70 9.35 24.12 -17.15
N LEU A 71 8.12 24.49 -17.50
CA LEU A 71 7.84 25.65 -18.35
C LEU A 71 8.10 26.97 -17.62
N LEU A 72 7.74 27.05 -16.34
CA LEU A 72 7.90 28.25 -15.51
C LEU A 72 9.36 28.49 -15.04
N ALA A 73 10.21 27.45 -15.06
CA ALA A 73 11.58 27.54 -14.56
C ALA A 73 12.62 27.74 -15.68
N ARG A 74 13.49 28.75 -15.53
CA ARG A 74 14.62 28.97 -16.45
C ARG A 74 15.91 28.26 -16.04
N ARG A 75 16.21 28.26 -14.74
CA ARG A 75 17.53 27.86 -14.22
C ARG A 75 17.43 26.59 -13.38
N ARG A 76 16.51 26.57 -12.41
CA ARG A 76 16.44 25.49 -11.42
C ARG A 76 15.00 25.15 -11.04
N LEU A 77 14.74 23.86 -10.88
CA LEU A 77 13.53 23.34 -10.26
C LEU A 77 13.91 22.55 -9.00
N LEU A 78 13.43 23.03 -7.84
CA LEU A 78 13.51 22.31 -6.58
C LEU A 78 12.24 21.47 -6.42
N ALA A 79 12.40 20.15 -6.38
CA ALA A 79 11.30 19.21 -6.17
C ALA A 79 11.44 18.52 -4.81
N GLY A 80 10.57 18.91 -3.87
CA GLY A 80 10.48 18.29 -2.57
C GLY A 80 9.59 17.05 -2.60
N VAL A 81 10.18 15.90 -2.32
CA VAL A 81 9.51 14.59 -2.33
C VAL A 81 9.21 14.16 -0.90
N ALA A 82 7.92 14.04 -0.54
CA ALA A 82 7.50 13.68 0.82
C ALA A 82 8.11 12.37 1.30
N ASP A 83 8.58 12.35 2.54
CA ASP A 83 9.18 11.19 3.19
C ASP A 83 8.93 11.18 4.70
N GLY A 84 9.25 10.07 5.37
CA GLY A 84 9.14 9.95 6.82
C GLY A 84 7.74 10.23 7.36
N ASP A 85 7.64 11.19 8.28
CA ASP A 85 6.41 11.49 9.02
C ASP A 85 5.27 12.01 8.13
N LEU A 86 5.61 12.65 7.00
CA LEU A 86 4.62 13.14 6.03
C LEU A 86 3.85 12.02 5.33
N LEU A 87 4.38 10.80 5.33
CA LEU A 87 3.74 9.64 4.71
C LEU A 87 2.76 8.93 5.65
N ARG A 88 2.92 9.05 6.97
CA ARG A 88 2.19 8.24 7.98
C ARG A 88 0.68 8.36 7.90
N HIS A 89 0.17 9.54 7.53
CA HIS A 89 -1.26 9.82 7.45
C HIS A 89 -1.86 9.60 6.06
N LYS A 90 -1.06 9.20 5.07
CA LYS A 90 -1.55 8.91 3.72
C LYS A 90 -2.34 7.60 3.73
N VAL A 91 -3.26 7.45 2.77
CA VAL A 91 -4.01 6.19 2.59
C VAL A 91 -3.05 5.12 2.09
N LEU A 92 -3.00 3.97 2.78
CA LEU A 92 -2.11 2.83 2.48
C LEU A 92 -0.63 3.25 2.40
N PRO A 93 -0.06 3.83 3.46
CA PRO A 93 1.32 4.34 3.44
C PRO A 93 2.35 3.22 3.19
N GLU A 94 1.99 1.98 3.50
CA GLU A 94 2.84 0.80 3.32
C GLU A 94 3.01 0.40 1.84
N LEU A 95 2.16 0.93 0.95
CA LEU A 95 2.23 0.70 -0.51
C LEU A 95 2.90 1.85 -1.27
N ILE A 96 3.36 2.88 -0.56
CA ILE A 96 4.14 3.98 -1.13
C ILE A 96 5.52 3.47 -1.51
N GLU A 97 5.99 3.84 -2.70
CA GLU A 97 7.34 3.46 -3.14
C GLU A 97 8.42 4.12 -2.25
N PRO A 98 9.59 3.47 -2.03
CA PRO A 98 10.70 4.08 -1.31
C PRO A 98 11.12 5.43 -1.91
N TYR A 99 11.65 6.33 -1.07
CA TYR A 99 12.07 7.67 -1.50
C TYR A 99 13.01 7.61 -2.70
N GLU A 100 14.01 6.73 -2.66
CA GLU A 100 15.03 6.59 -3.70
C GLU A 100 14.41 6.25 -5.05
N LEU A 101 13.42 5.36 -5.07
CA LEU A 101 12.73 4.94 -6.28
C LEU A 101 11.85 6.08 -6.84
N ARG A 102 11.11 6.79 -5.97
CA ARG A 102 10.29 7.94 -6.38
C ARG A 102 11.15 9.08 -6.90
N ALA A 103 12.24 9.40 -6.20
CA ALA A 103 13.19 10.43 -6.61
C ALA A 103 13.87 10.10 -7.95
N ALA A 104 14.26 8.84 -8.16
CA ALA A 104 14.84 8.40 -9.43
C ALA A 104 13.85 8.52 -10.59
N LYS A 105 12.61 8.04 -10.44
CA LYS A 105 11.56 8.17 -11.46
C LYS A 105 11.20 9.62 -11.74
N LEU A 106 11.18 10.45 -10.71
CA LEU A 106 10.95 11.88 -10.84
C LEU A 106 12.07 12.55 -11.62
N ARG A 107 13.33 12.22 -11.32
CA ARG A 107 14.50 12.70 -12.04
C ARG A 107 14.44 12.36 -13.53
N GLU A 108 14.24 11.07 -13.84
CA GLU A 108 14.11 10.57 -15.20
C GLU A 108 13.03 11.33 -15.98
N PHE A 109 11.85 11.47 -15.39
CA PHE A 109 10.75 12.20 -16.01
C PHE A 109 11.05 13.68 -16.25
N LEU A 110 11.71 14.34 -15.29
CA LEU A 110 12.06 15.76 -15.39
C LEU A 110 13.14 16.00 -16.46
N GLU A 111 14.19 15.19 -16.44
CA GLU A 111 15.29 15.24 -17.41
C GLU A 111 14.80 14.96 -18.84
N ASP A 112 13.81 14.09 -19.03
CA ASP A 112 13.15 13.86 -20.32
C ASP A 112 12.38 15.09 -20.84
N ILE A 113 11.80 15.90 -19.95
CA ILE A 113 11.01 17.08 -20.34
C ILE A 113 11.89 18.27 -20.69
N LYS A 114 12.85 18.61 -19.82
CA LYS A 114 13.70 19.80 -20.00
C LYS A 114 15.14 19.55 -19.53
N PRO A 115 15.96 18.84 -20.33
CA PRO A 115 17.34 18.49 -19.95
C PRO A 115 18.24 19.68 -19.58
N SER A 116 17.89 20.89 -20.04
CA SER A 116 18.67 22.10 -19.79
C SER A 116 18.50 22.68 -18.38
N LEU A 117 17.55 22.19 -17.58
CA LEU A 117 17.23 22.71 -16.25
C LEU A 117 18.04 21.98 -15.16
N CYS A 118 18.43 22.69 -14.10
CA CYS A 118 19.01 22.05 -12.92
C CYS A 118 17.91 21.51 -12.00
N TYR A 119 18.02 20.25 -11.56
CA TYR A 119 17.02 19.58 -10.73
C TYR A 119 17.56 19.24 -9.33
N ASP A 120 17.03 19.95 -8.33
CA ASP A 120 17.28 19.70 -6.90
C ASP A 120 16.14 18.85 -6.34
N ILE A 121 16.33 17.53 -6.28
CA ILE A 121 15.34 16.62 -5.71
C ILE A 121 15.74 16.29 -4.28
N VAL A 122 14.90 16.66 -3.33
CA VAL A 122 15.19 16.56 -1.90
C VAL A 122 14.09 15.83 -1.13
N PRO A 123 14.42 15.11 -0.05
CA PRO A 123 13.40 14.54 0.84
C PRO A 123 12.74 15.66 1.66
N LEU A 124 11.41 15.61 1.78
CA LEU A 124 10.65 16.45 2.70
C LEU A 124 10.22 15.62 3.90
N VAL A 125 10.81 15.90 5.06
CA VAL A 125 10.41 15.30 6.35
C VAL A 125 9.42 16.17 7.12
N ASP A 126 9.25 17.42 6.68
CA ASP A 126 8.30 18.39 7.21
C ASP A 126 7.60 19.15 6.05
N PRO A 127 6.46 19.81 6.30
CA PRO A 127 5.67 20.46 5.25
C PRO A 127 6.38 21.62 4.52
N TYR A 128 7.47 22.16 5.06
CA TYR A 128 8.14 23.34 4.53
C TYR A 128 9.41 22.98 3.76
N GLY A 129 10.28 22.14 4.33
CA GLY A 129 11.57 21.78 3.75
C GLY A 129 12.42 23.00 3.34
N PRO A 130 13.19 22.93 2.24
CA PRO A 130 14.05 24.05 1.82
C PRO A 130 13.31 25.32 1.40
N SER A 131 11.99 25.24 1.20
CA SER A 131 11.20 26.39 0.75
C SER A 131 11.19 27.54 1.75
N ILE A 132 11.53 27.32 3.02
CA ILE A 132 11.62 28.36 4.06
C ILE A 132 13.05 28.77 4.42
N THR A 133 14.04 28.23 3.71
CA THR A 133 15.47 28.53 3.94
C THR A 133 16.18 29.01 2.69
N ASP A 134 15.71 28.64 1.50
CA ASP A 134 16.31 29.03 0.22
C ASP A 134 15.80 30.43 -0.22
N PRO A 135 16.67 31.46 -0.24
CA PRO A 135 16.29 32.82 -0.61
C PRO A 135 16.14 33.01 -2.13
N ASP A 136 16.70 32.12 -2.95
CA ASP A 136 16.72 32.26 -4.41
C ASP A 136 15.39 31.83 -5.05
N LEU A 137 14.58 31.04 -4.32
CA LEU A 137 13.26 30.62 -4.79
C LEU A 137 12.32 31.81 -5.02
N GLN A 138 11.66 31.81 -6.17
CA GLN A 138 10.76 32.90 -6.59
C GLN A 138 9.31 32.46 -6.70
N CYS A 139 9.07 31.19 -7.06
CA CYS A 139 7.74 30.65 -7.29
C CYS A 139 7.58 29.29 -6.61
N LEU A 140 6.40 29.05 -6.05
CA LEU A 140 5.95 27.74 -5.59
C LEU A 140 4.74 27.34 -6.41
N VAL A 141 4.86 26.24 -7.16
CA VAL A 141 3.74 25.70 -7.94
C VAL A 141 2.91 24.80 -7.02
N VAL A 142 1.61 25.08 -6.98
CA VAL A 142 0.65 24.38 -6.14
C VAL A 142 -0.55 23.92 -6.97
N SER A 143 -1.28 22.93 -6.46
CA SER A 143 -2.62 22.60 -6.93
C SER A 143 -3.64 23.27 -6.02
N GLU A 144 -4.90 23.29 -6.44
CA GLU A 144 -6.02 23.75 -5.60
C GLU A 144 -6.01 23.10 -4.20
N GLU A 145 -5.68 21.80 -4.13
CA GLU A 145 -5.62 21.03 -2.88
C GLU A 145 -4.44 21.42 -1.99
N THR A 146 -3.34 21.90 -2.59
CA THR A 146 -2.10 22.25 -1.87
C THR A 146 -1.90 23.76 -1.70
N ARG A 147 -2.83 24.60 -2.17
CA ARG A 147 -2.77 26.06 -2.08
C ARG A 147 -2.59 26.57 -0.66
N ARG A 148 -3.36 26.02 0.30
CA ARG A 148 -3.23 26.34 1.74
C ARG A 148 -1.83 26.02 2.28
N GLY A 149 -1.18 24.99 1.74
CA GLY A 149 0.21 24.65 2.07
C GLY A 149 1.18 25.73 1.58
N GLY A 150 0.98 26.25 0.37
CA GLY A 150 1.77 27.36 -0.17
C GLY A 150 1.62 28.65 0.64
N GLU A 151 0.40 28.97 1.07
CA GLU A 151 0.13 30.11 1.96
C GLU A 151 0.86 29.96 3.31
N ALA A 152 0.87 28.75 3.88
CA ALA A 152 1.61 28.45 5.11
C ALA A 152 3.14 28.59 4.93
N VAL A 153 3.67 28.18 3.78
CA VAL A 153 5.08 28.39 3.42
C VAL A 153 5.41 29.88 3.37
N ASN A 154 4.60 30.71 2.71
CA ASN A 154 4.83 32.15 2.64
C ASN A 154 4.79 32.82 4.01
N LYS A 155 3.82 32.46 4.86
CA LYS A 155 3.79 32.92 6.25
C LYS A 155 5.10 32.58 6.98
N LYS A 156 5.61 31.36 6.80
CA LYS A 156 6.85 30.94 7.46
C LYS A 156 8.09 31.59 6.88
N ARG A 157 8.11 31.87 5.57
CA ARG A 157 9.17 32.65 4.91
C ARG A 157 9.26 34.05 5.49
N LEU A 158 8.13 34.74 5.66
CA LEU A 158 8.08 36.06 6.28
C LEU A 158 8.60 36.04 7.72
N GLU A 159 8.22 35.04 8.52
CA GLU A 159 8.76 34.84 9.88
C GLU A 159 10.28 34.65 9.89
N ASN A 160 10.83 34.04 8.84
CA ASN A 160 12.27 33.80 8.66
C ASN A 160 13.01 34.97 7.96
N GLY A 161 12.32 36.07 7.65
CA GLY A 161 12.91 37.23 6.97
C GLY A 161 13.16 37.02 5.47
N LEU A 162 12.49 36.06 4.83
CA LEU A 162 12.55 35.79 3.40
C LEU A 162 11.35 36.41 2.66
N PRO A 163 11.50 36.80 1.38
CA PRO A 163 10.39 37.28 0.57
C PRO A 163 9.39 36.16 0.27
N GLU A 164 8.13 36.53 0.08
CA GLU A 164 7.08 35.59 -0.32
C GLU A 164 7.36 35.00 -1.71
N LEU A 165 6.93 33.75 -1.90
CA LEU A 165 6.93 33.08 -3.19
C LEU A 165 5.66 33.43 -3.95
N SER A 166 5.79 33.62 -5.27
CA SER A 166 4.64 33.68 -6.16
C SER A 166 3.98 32.30 -6.21
N LEU A 167 2.74 32.18 -5.72
CA LEU A 167 1.99 30.93 -5.77
C LEU A 167 1.36 30.79 -7.17
N TYR A 168 1.81 29.80 -7.94
CA TYR A 168 1.22 29.49 -9.24
C TYR A 168 0.33 28.25 -9.10
N GLU A 169 -0.98 28.44 -9.28
CA GLU A 169 -1.97 27.39 -9.10
C GLU A 169 -2.27 26.69 -10.43
N ILE A 170 -2.27 25.36 -10.42
CA ILE A 170 -2.62 24.54 -11.59
C ILE A 170 -3.93 23.77 -11.38
N PHE A 171 -4.74 23.69 -12.45
CA PHE A 171 -5.97 22.92 -12.47
C PHE A 171 -5.70 21.47 -12.89
N LEU A 172 -6.08 20.51 -12.04
CA LEU A 172 -5.91 19.08 -12.30
C LEU A 172 -7.20 18.50 -12.91
N MET A 173 -7.09 17.76 -14.03
CA MET A 173 -8.23 17.13 -14.71
C MET A 173 -8.79 15.91 -13.96
N LYS A 174 -10.08 15.62 -14.18
CA LYS A 174 -10.83 14.49 -13.58
C LYS A 174 -10.57 13.15 -14.31
N ASP A 175 -10.66 12.03 -13.59
CA ASP A 175 -10.51 10.66 -14.11
C ASP A 175 -11.83 10.14 -14.71
N PRO A 176 -11.86 9.68 -15.98
CA PRO A 176 -13.06 9.07 -16.57
C PRO A 176 -13.41 7.66 -16.06
N ASP A 177 -12.47 6.90 -15.47
CA ASP A 177 -12.66 5.49 -15.05
C ASP A 177 -12.93 5.32 -13.53
N HIS A 178 -13.62 6.29 -12.92
CA HIS A 178 -13.86 6.35 -11.48
C HIS A 178 -14.76 5.20 -10.97
N SER A 179 -14.35 4.54 -9.87
CA SER A 179 -15.22 3.65 -9.09
C SER A 179 -15.75 4.37 -7.84
N GLN A 180 -16.94 4.03 -7.34
CA GLN A 180 -17.70 4.76 -6.30
C GLN A 180 -16.94 5.22 -5.03
N ASN A 181 -15.76 4.66 -4.73
CA ASN A 181 -14.94 4.98 -3.55
C ASN A 181 -13.57 5.60 -3.86
N GLU A 182 -13.21 5.78 -5.14
CA GLU A 182 -12.00 6.52 -5.51
C GLU A 182 -12.27 8.04 -5.38
N GLU A 183 -11.25 8.90 -5.45
CA GLU A 183 -11.45 10.34 -5.64
C GLU A 183 -11.75 10.59 -7.13
N GLU A 184 -12.59 11.56 -7.51
CA GLU A 184 -12.91 11.90 -8.93
C GLU A 184 -11.66 12.21 -9.81
N LYS A 185 -10.47 12.25 -9.22
CA LYS A 185 -9.18 12.59 -9.84
C LYS A 185 -8.22 11.42 -9.68
N ILE A 186 -7.38 11.15 -10.69
CA ILE A 186 -6.25 10.22 -10.54
C ILE A 186 -5.31 10.80 -9.48
N SER A 187 -5.25 10.15 -8.31
CA SER A 187 -4.36 10.52 -7.20
C SER A 187 -3.46 9.34 -6.85
N SER A 188 -2.30 9.60 -6.23
CA SER A 188 -1.46 8.49 -5.73
C SER A 188 -2.24 7.56 -4.79
N SER A 189 -3.23 8.10 -4.06
CA SER A 189 -4.08 7.30 -3.17
C SER A 189 -4.96 6.31 -3.94
N SER A 190 -5.62 6.72 -5.03
CA SER A 190 -6.42 5.80 -5.85
C SER A 190 -5.55 4.75 -6.53
N LEU A 191 -4.35 5.12 -7.00
CA LEU A 191 -3.39 4.14 -7.55
C LEU A 191 -2.99 3.08 -6.53
N ARG A 192 -2.73 3.45 -5.28
CA ARG A 192 -2.42 2.48 -4.21
C ARG A 192 -3.62 1.59 -3.90
N GLN A 193 -4.84 2.11 -3.93
CA GLN A 193 -6.05 1.28 -3.78
C GLN A 193 -6.17 0.26 -4.91
N ARG A 194 -5.87 0.65 -6.16
CA ARG A 194 -5.90 -0.25 -7.32
C ARG A 194 -4.90 -1.40 -7.22
N LEU A 195 -3.81 -1.25 -6.45
CA LEU A 195 -2.85 -2.32 -6.18
C LEU A 195 -3.40 -3.41 -5.26
N LEU A 196 -4.44 -3.12 -4.48
CA LEU A 196 -5.03 -4.10 -3.60
C LEU A 196 -5.61 -5.27 -4.41
N GLY A 197 -5.31 -6.48 -3.96
CA GLY A 197 -5.62 -7.71 -4.67
C GLY A 197 -4.76 -7.99 -5.90
N MET A 198 -3.79 -7.13 -6.25
CA MET A 198 -2.80 -7.43 -7.30
C MET A 198 -1.58 -8.16 -6.74
N LEU A 199 -0.90 -8.90 -7.61
CA LEU A 199 0.40 -9.48 -7.33
C LEU A 199 1.47 -8.37 -7.34
N LEU A 200 2.03 -8.05 -6.17
CA LEU A 200 3.02 -6.99 -5.98
C LEU A 200 4.45 -7.47 -6.25
N ARG A 201 4.70 -8.77 -6.07
CA ARG A 201 6.00 -9.42 -6.29
C ARG A 201 5.78 -10.87 -6.72
N PRO A 202 6.75 -11.51 -7.38
CA PRO A 202 6.62 -12.90 -7.79
C PRO A 202 6.32 -13.85 -6.61
N PRO A 203 5.60 -14.95 -6.86
CA PRO A 203 5.44 -16.02 -5.89
C PRO A 203 6.79 -16.63 -5.49
N ARG A 204 6.83 -17.25 -4.33
CA ARG A 204 8.01 -17.99 -3.86
C ARG A 204 8.23 -19.20 -4.75
N GLN A 205 9.47 -19.36 -5.20
CA GLN A 205 9.91 -20.53 -5.94
C GLN A 205 10.71 -21.41 -4.98
N ASP A 206 10.01 -22.28 -4.25
CA ASP A 206 10.62 -23.26 -3.36
C ASP A 206 10.29 -24.68 -3.86
N PRO A 207 11.29 -25.48 -4.29
CA PRO A 207 11.09 -26.86 -4.73
C PRO A 207 10.49 -27.79 -3.67
N ALA A 208 10.53 -27.42 -2.39
CA ALA A 208 9.96 -28.22 -1.30
C ALA A 208 8.43 -28.05 -1.19
N LEU A 209 7.84 -27.05 -1.85
CA LEU A 209 6.40 -26.84 -1.85
C LEU A 209 5.68 -27.84 -2.77
N PRO A 210 4.46 -28.27 -2.40
CA PRO A 210 3.70 -29.17 -3.25
C PRO A 210 3.23 -28.44 -4.52
N LEU A 211 3.32 -29.11 -5.68
CA LEU A 211 2.78 -28.57 -6.93
C LEU A 211 1.26 -28.32 -6.84
N ARG A 212 0.55 -29.16 -6.08
CA ARG A 212 -0.86 -29.00 -5.73
C ARG A 212 -1.13 -29.52 -4.30
N PRO A 213 -2.05 -28.89 -3.55
CA PRO A 213 -2.72 -27.62 -3.85
C PRO A 213 -1.77 -26.42 -3.80
N TYR A 214 -2.10 -25.36 -4.52
CA TYR A 214 -1.43 -24.07 -4.36
C TYR A 214 -1.76 -23.48 -2.99
N VAL A 215 -0.76 -23.38 -2.12
CA VAL A 215 -0.90 -22.87 -0.75
C VAL A 215 -0.67 -21.36 -0.67
N ILE A 216 -1.67 -20.63 -0.16
CA ILE A 216 -1.63 -19.21 0.18
C ILE A 216 -1.53 -19.10 1.70
N GLY A 217 -0.60 -18.30 2.21
CA GLY A 217 -0.57 -17.91 3.62
C GLY A 217 -1.32 -16.60 3.82
N LEU A 218 -2.47 -16.64 4.48
CA LEU A 218 -3.24 -15.46 4.83
C LEU A 218 -2.84 -14.98 6.23
N THR A 219 -2.36 -13.73 6.33
CA THR A 219 -1.95 -13.11 7.59
C THR A 219 -2.50 -11.69 7.73
N GLY A 220 -2.28 -11.06 8.88
CA GLY A 220 -2.76 -9.72 9.17
C GLY A 220 -2.76 -9.41 10.66
N GLY A 221 -2.61 -8.13 11.01
CA GLY A 221 -2.63 -7.67 12.40
C GLY A 221 -3.98 -7.89 13.07
N THR A 222 -4.02 -7.86 14.41
CA THR A 222 -5.30 -7.95 15.13
C THR A 222 -6.25 -6.82 14.70
N GLY A 223 -7.52 -7.16 14.42
CA GLY A 223 -8.52 -6.20 13.93
C GLY A 223 -8.56 -6.01 12.41
N SER A 224 -7.57 -6.53 11.66
CA SER A 224 -7.45 -6.37 10.20
C SER A 224 -8.56 -7.00 9.35
N GLY A 225 -9.48 -7.77 9.94
CA GLY A 225 -10.57 -8.42 9.19
C GLY A 225 -10.15 -9.69 8.43
N LYS A 226 -8.98 -10.26 8.73
CA LYS A 226 -8.45 -11.52 8.17
C LYS A 226 -9.51 -12.64 8.05
N THR A 227 -10.26 -12.91 9.11
CA THR A 227 -11.32 -13.94 9.12
C THR A 227 -12.44 -13.68 8.09
N SER A 228 -12.73 -12.41 7.78
CA SER A 228 -13.71 -12.07 6.74
C SER A 228 -13.18 -12.45 5.36
N ILE A 229 -11.91 -12.14 5.09
CA ILE A 229 -11.23 -12.52 3.85
C ILE A 229 -11.15 -14.04 3.71
N ALA A 230 -10.77 -14.76 4.77
CA ALA A 230 -10.72 -16.22 4.77
C ALA A 230 -12.07 -16.85 4.38
N LYS A 231 -13.18 -16.34 4.94
CA LYS A 231 -14.53 -16.80 4.59
C LYS A 231 -14.88 -16.54 3.13
N LEU A 232 -14.54 -15.38 2.60
CA LEU A 232 -14.74 -15.06 1.18
C LEU A 232 -13.96 -16.02 0.27
N LEU A 233 -12.69 -16.29 0.58
CA LEU A 233 -11.87 -17.25 -0.16
C LEU A 233 -12.44 -18.67 -0.08
N GLY A 234 -12.97 -19.07 1.08
CA GLY A 234 -13.66 -20.35 1.24
C GLY A 234 -14.89 -20.48 0.34
N HIS A 235 -15.72 -19.42 0.24
CA HIS A 235 -16.86 -19.40 -0.69
C HIS A 235 -16.45 -19.46 -2.16
N LEU A 236 -15.26 -18.94 -2.51
CA LEU A 236 -14.68 -19.03 -3.85
C LEU A 236 -14.05 -20.41 -4.15
N GLY A 237 -14.02 -21.31 -3.16
CA GLY A 237 -13.62 -22.71 -3.33
C GLY A 237 -12.28 -23.10 -2.70
N ALA A 238 -11.61 -22.17 -2.00
CA ALA A 238 -10.37 -22.49 -1.29
C ALA A 238 -10.61 -23.46 -0.12
N PHE A 239 -9.68 -24.40 0.08
CA PHE A 239 -9.64 -25.19 1.32
C PHE A 239 -9.02 -24.34 2.43
N LEU A 240 -9.75 -24.11 3.53
CA LEU A 240 -9.28 -23.26 4.62
C LEU A 240 -8.63 -24.08 5.73
N ILE A 241 -7.41 -23.71 6.11
CA ILE A 241 -6.70 -24.25 7.27
C ILE A 241 -6.63 -23.14 8.32
N ASP A 242 -7.38 -23.28 9.40
CA ASP A 242 -7.36 -22.35 10.53
C ASP A 242 -6.22 -22.70 11.48
N ALA A 243 -5.12 -21.96 11.41
CA ALA A 243 -3.97 -22.20 12.27
C ALA A 243 -4.29 -21.91 13.74
N ASP A 244 -5.15 -20.94 14.06
CA ASP A 244 -5.51 -20.63 15.44
C ASP A 244 -6.28 -21.81 16.09
N ALA A 245 -7.15 -22.46 15.31
CA ALA A 245 -7.83 -23.69 15.73
C ALA A 245 -6.85 -24.86 15.93
N LEU A 246 -5.88 -25.03 15.02
CA LEU A 246 -4.83 -26.06 15.17
C LEU A 246 -3.97 -25.79 16.41
N GLY A 247 -3.60 -24.54 16.67
CA GLY A 247 -2.81 -24.18 17.84
C GLY A 247 -3.49 -24.58 19.15
N HIS A 248 -4.81 -24.41 19.22
CA HIS A 248 -5.59 -24.91 20.35
C HIS A 248 -5.62 -26.44 20.44
N ALA A 249 -5.75 -27.13 19.31
CA ALA A 249 -5.79 -28.60 19.25
C ALA A 249 -4.46 -29.26 19.66
N VAL A 250 -3.33 -28.57 19.45
CA VAL A 250 -1.98 -29.11 19.73
C VAL A 250 -1.76 -29.45 21.21
N TYR A 251 -2.40 -28.72 22.12
CA TYR A 251 -2.26 -28.90 23.57
C TYR A 251 -3.58 -29.17 24.29
N VAL A 252 -4.58 -29.74 23.60
CA VAL A 252 -5.72 -30.37 24.31
C VAL A 252 -5.24 -31.63 25.02
N PRO A 253 -5.97 -32.16 26.02
CA PRO A 253 -5.62 -33.43 26.65
C PRO A 253 -5.42 -34.55 25.62
N GLY A 254 -4.28 -35.23 25.67
CA GLY A 254 -3.87 -36.24 24.68
C GLY A 254 -3.27 -35.68 23.38
N GLY A 255 -3.22 -34.36 23.22
CA GLY A 255 -2.58 -33.67 22.10
C GLY A 255 -1.05 -33.74 22.16
N PRO A 256 -0.36 -33.57 21.02
CA PRO A 256 1.08 -33.83 20.89
C PRO A 256 1.97 -32.93 21.75
N ALA A 257 1.51 -31.74 22.12
CA ALA A 257 2.26 -30.80 22.96
C ALA A 257 1.78 -30.74 24.41
N TYR A 258 0.69 -31.42 24.77
CA TYR A 258 0.03 -31.25 26.07
C TYR A 258 0.99 -31.48 27.24
N GLU A 259 1.67 -32.62 27.28
CA GLU A 259 2.57 -32.95 28.39
C GLU A 259 3.78 -32.01 28.46
N GLN A 260 4.34 -31.62 27.32
CA GLN A 260 5.48 -30.69 27.27
C GLN A 260 5.09 -29.30 27.79
N VAL A 261 3.91 -28.81 27.41
CA VAL A 261 3.39 -27.52 27.90
C VAL A 261 3.16 -27.59 29.41
N VAL A 262 2.55 -28.66 29.93
CA VAL A 262 2.35 -28.83 31.37
C VAL A 262 3.68 -28.95 32.12
N ALA A 263 4.67 -29.66 31.57
CA ALA A 263 5.98 -29.79 32.19
C ALA A 263 6.73 -28.45 32.32
N VAL A 264 6.61 -27.56 31.33
CA VAL A 264 7.32 -26.27 31.30
C VAL A 264 6.59 -25.18 32.09
N PHE A 265 5.25 -25.17 32.04
CA PHE A 265 4.44 -24.11 32.64
C PHE A 265 3.76 -24.52 33.95
N GLY A 266 3.94 -25.76 34.38
CA GLY A 266 3.44 -26.30 35.64
C GLY A 266 1.97 -26.72 35.59
N THR A 267 1.57 -27.57 36.54
CA THR A 267 0.20 -28.14 36.62
C THR A 267 -0.88 -27.12 36.97
N GLU A 268 -0.50 -25.95 37.48
CA GLU A 268 -1.41 -24.83 37.78
C GLU A 268 -2.09 -24.24 36.54
N ILE A 269 -1.61 -24.56 35.34
CA ILE A 269 -2.29 -24.18 34.09
C ILE A 269 -3.39 -25.17 33.70
N VAL A 270 -3.57 -26.27 34.42
CA VAL A 270 -4.53 -27.33 34.09
C VAL A 270 -5.79 -27.14 34.93
N ASN A 271 -6.94 -27.15 34.28
CA ASN A 271 -8.26 -27.10 34.92
C ASN A 271 -8.59 -28.45 35.58
N GLU A 272 -9.64 -28.48 36.41
CA GLU A 272 -10.12 -29.71 37.06
C GLU A 272 -10.55 -30.80 36.06
N ASP A 273 -11.01 -30.41 34.86
CA ASP A 273 -11.39 -31.31 33.77
C ASP A 273 -10.19 -31.82 32.94
N GLY A 274 -8.96 -31.46 33.33
CA GLY A 274 -7.73 -31.81 32.64
C GLY A 274 -7.37 -30.90 31.45
N THR A 275 -8.21 -29.92 31.08
CA THR A 275 -7.90 -29.03 29.95
C THR A 275 -6.94 -27.90 30.36
N ILE A 276 -6.16 -27.35 29.41
CA ILE A 276 -5.32 -26.18 29.69
C ILE A 276 -6.18 -24.92 29.84
N ASN A 277 -6.03 -24.26 30.98
CA ASN A 277 -6.55 -22.93 31.26
C ASN A 277 -5.76 -21.87 30.49
N ARG A 278 -6.27 -21.50 29.31
CA ARG A 278 -5.65 -20.51 28.42
C ARG A 278 -5.52 -19.13 29.05
N LYS A 279 -6.38 -18.76 29.99
CA LYS A 279 -6.29 -17.47 30.68
C LYS A 279 -5.08 -17.45 31.62
N VAL A 280 -4.85 -18.55 32.35
CA VAL A 280 -3.68 -18.70 33.23
C VAL A 280 -2.40 -18.83 32.41
N LEU A 281 -2.40 -19.67 31.37
CA LEU A 281 -1.25 -19.79 30.47
C LEU A 281 -0.92 -18.45 29.80
N GLY A 282 -1.95 -17.76 29.29
CA GLY A 282 -1.84 -16.42 28.71
C GLY A 282 -1.19 -15.42 29.67
N ALA A 283 -1.65 -15.37 30.92
CA ALA A 283 -1.08 -14.48 31.93
C ALA A 283 0.42 -14.76 32.22
N LYS A 284 0.89 -15.99 32.00
CA LYS A 284 2.31 -16.35 32.16
C LYS A 284 3.19 -16.00 30.96
N VAL A 285 2.63 -15.98 29.76
CA VAL A 285 3.40 -15.74 28.51
C VAL A 285 3.27 -14.32 28.00
N PHE A 286 2.12 -13.66 28.18
CA PHE A 286 1.94 -12.28 27.72
C PHE A 286 2.79 -11.33 28.56
N GLY A 287 3.57 -10.49 27.88
CA GLY A 287 4.52 -9.57 28.52
C GLY A 287 5.84 -10.21 28.96
N ASN A 288 6.04 -11.52 28.75
CA ASN A 288 7.28 -12.21 29.04
C ASN A 288 7.82 -12.93 27.79
N GLN A 289 8.81 -12.31 27.13
CA GLN A 289 9.35 -12.82 25.87
C GLN A 289 9.98 -14.21 25.99
N ASP A 290 10.65 -14.53 27.10
CA ASP A 290 11.30 -15.83 27.27
C ASP A 290 10.27 -16.94 27.47
N ARG A 291 9.23 -16.68 28.28
CA ARG A 291 8.10 -17.60 28.45
C ARG A 291 7.33 -17.80 27.15
N LEU A 292 7.10 -16.73 26.39
CA LEU A 292 6.45 -16.82 25.08
C LEU A 292 7.29 -17.68 24.12
N LYS A 293 8.61 -17.45 24.06
CA LYS A 293 9.53 -18.27 23.25
C LYS A 293 9.50 -19.75 23.65
N SER A 294 9.46 -20.06 24.95
CA SER A 294 9.34 -21.45 25.42
C SER A 294 8.04 -22.10 24.95
N LEU A 295 6.92 -21.38 25.02
CA LEU A 295 5.64 -21.92 24.54
C LEU A 295 5.67 -22.16 23.03
N THR A 296 6.12 -21.16 22.26
CA THR A 296 6.13 -21.24 20.79
C THR A 296 7.12 -22.29 20.28
N ALA A 297 8.25 -22.52 20.96
CA ALA A 297 9.21 -23.57 20.62
C ALA A 297 8.62 -24.99 20.72
N ILE A 298 7.64 -25.18 21.60
CA ILE A 298 6.92 -26.46 21.76
C ILE A 298 5.77 -26.54 20.75
N VAL A 299 4.98 -25.48 20.64
CA VAL A 299 3.70 -25.50 19.92
C VAL A 299 3.89 -25.38 18.41
N TRP A 300 4.77 -24.50 17.92
CA TRP A 300 4.89 -24.23 16.48
C TRP A 300 5.36 -25.43 15.64
N PRO A 301 6.31 -26.27 16.07
CA PRO A 301 6.68 -27.47 15.31
C PRO A 301 5.49 -28.43 15.11
N GLU A 302 4.69 -28.65 16.15
CA GLU A 302 3.50 -29.50 16.07
C GLU A 302 2.40 -28.87 15.21
N MET A 303 2.20 -27.56 15.30
CA MET A 303 1.28 -26.85 14.41
C MET A 303 1.71 -26.98 12.95
N ALA A 304 3.00 -26.79 12.64
CA ALA A 304 3.51 -26.93 11.28
C ALA A 304 3.32 -28.35 10.73
N ARG A 305 3.48 -29.39 11.58
CA ARG A 305 3.17 -30.77 11.21
C ARG A 305 1.69 -30.94 10.86
N MET A 306 0.78 -30.45 11.71
CA MET A 306 -0.67 -30.53 11.47
C MET A 306 -1.11 -29.74 10.24
N VAL A 307 -0.50 -28.58 9.97
CA VAL A 307 -0.73 -27.80 8.75
C VAL A 307 -0.35 -28.61 7.52
N LYS A 308 0.83 -29.25 7.53
CA LYS A 308 1.26 -30.12 6.41
C LYS A 308 0.32 -31.31 6.20
N GLU A 309 -0.24 -31.87 7.26
CA GLU A 309 -1.25 -32.92 7.18
C GLU A 309 -2.56 -32.41 6.53
N GLN A 310 -3.03 -31.24 6.94
CA GLN A 310 -4.21 -30.60 6.34
C GLN A 310 -4.01 -30.25 4.86
N ILE A 311 -2.79 -29.83 4.46
CA ILE A 311 -2.45 -29.59 3.06
C ILE A 311 -2.53 -30.89 2.24
N ARG A 312 -2.02 -32.01 2.78
CA ARG A 312 -2.12 -33.33 2.13
C ARG A 312 -3.56 -33.81 2.03
N GLU A 313 -4.38 -33.56 3.05
CA GLU A 313 -5.80 -33.87 3.02
C GLU A 313 -6.53 -33.06 1.94
N ALA A 314 -6.21 -31.78 1.81
CA ALA A 314 -6.75 -30.94 0.74
C ALA A 314 -6.36 -31.47 -0.66
N ASP A 315 -5.13 -31.93 -0.84
CA ASP A 315 -4.67 -32.58 -2.07
C ASP A 315 -5.46 -33.87 -2.35
N ALA A 316 -5.64 -34.73 -1.35
CA ALA A 316 -6.41 -35.97 -1.47
C ALA A 316 -7.88 -35.71 -1.84
N GLN A 317 -8.44 -34.57 -1.42
CA GLN A 317 -9.78 -34.10 -1.81
C GLN A 317 -9.83 -33.42 -3.19
N GLY A 318 -8.71 -33.36 -3.92
CA GLY A 318 -8.62 -32.74 -5.24
C GLY A 318 -8.73 -31.22 -5.21
N LYS A 319 -8.40 -30.57 -4.09
CA LYS A 319 -8.45 -29.11 -3.98
C LYS A 319 -7.30 -28.49 -4.77
N ALA A 320 -7.62 -27.44 -5.53
CA ALA A 320 -6.60 -26.73 -6.31
C ALA A 320 -5.85 -25.69 -5.48
N VAL A 321 -6.52 -25.07 -4.51
CA VAL A 321 -5.97 -23.97 -3.69
C VAL A 321 -6.29 -24.21 -2.21
N CYS A 322 -5.29 -23.96 -1.37
CA CYS A 322 -5.39 -24.02 0.07
C CYS A 322 -5.01 -22.66 0.68
N VAL A 323 -5.72 -22.21 1.71
CA VAL A 323 -5.43 -20.98 2.45
C VAL A 323 -5.09 -21.35 3.88
N LEU A 324 -3.83 -21.17 4.26
CA LEU A 324 -3.36 -21.22 5.63
C LEU A 324 -3.67 -19.87 6.31
N ASP A 325 -4.73 -19.85 7.11
CA ASP A 325 -5.11 -18.66 7.87
C ASP A 325 -4.33 -18.60 9.19
N ALA A 326 -3.29 -17.77 9.26
CA ALA A 326 -2.37 -17.70 10.40
C ALA A 326 -2.00 -16.26 10.77
N ALA A 327 -2.41 -15.82 11.97
CA ALA A 327 -2.05 -14.49 12.49
C ALA A 327 -0.54 -14.32 12.72
N VAL A 328 0.16 -15.41 13.02
CA VAL A 328 1.61 -15.47 13.30
C VAL A 328 2.42 -16.04 12.14
N LEU A 329 1.88 -16.03 10.91
CA LEU A 329 2.51 -16.67 9.75
C LEU A 329 3.98 -16.24 9.56
N LEU A 330 4.23 -14.93 9.61
CA LEU A 330 5.55 -14.35 9.36
C LEU A 330 6.43 -14.45 10.60
N GLU A 331 5.86 -14.22 11.78
CA GLU A 331 6.55 -14.34 13.06
C GLU A 331 7.03 -15.78 13.33
N ALA A 332 6.31 -16.79 12.84
CA ALA A 332 6.65 -18.21 12.98
C ALA A 332 7.55 -18.75 11.85
N GLY A 333 7.92 -17.92 10.86
CA GLY A 333 8.72 -18.38 9.73
C GLY A 333 7.97 -19.32 8.77
N TRP A 334 6.64 -19.33 8.80
CA TRP A 334 5.82 -20.26 8.03
C TRP A 334 5.60 -19.85 6.57
N GLN A 335 6.20 -18.74 6.17
CA GLN A 335 6.30 -18.33 4.77
C GLN A 335 6.96 -19.39 3.87
N ASP A 336 7.72 -20.33 4.41
CA ASP A 336 8.37 -21.42 3.65
C ASP A 336 7.42 -22.60 3.41
N MET A 337 6.19 -22.54 3.93
CA MET A 337 5.13 -23.53 3.67
C MET A 337 4.10 -23.02 2.65
N VAL A 338 4.29 -21.82 2.08
CA VAL A 338 3.30 -21.17 1.21
C VAL A 338 3.96 -20.58 -0.04
N HIS A 339 3.24 -20.58 -1.15
CA HIS A 339 3.70 -20.00 -2.42
C HIS A 339 3.56 -18.47 -2.42
N GLU A 340 2.47 -17.97 -1.82
CA GLU A 340 2.18 -16.54 -1.70
C GLU A 340 1.76 -16.20 -0.28
N VAL A 341 2.26 -15.08 0.24
CA VAL A 341 1.74 -14.45 1.46
C VAL A 341 0.75 -13.37 1.07
N TRP A 342 -0.47 -13.50 1.56
CA TRP A 342 -1.54 -12.52 1.42
C TRP A 342 -1.76 -11.83 2.77
N THR A 343 -1.65 -10.50 2.81
CA THR A 343 -1.79 -9.75 4.07
C THR A 343 -3.02 -8.86 4.06
N ALA A 344 -3.82 -8.97 5.12
CA ALA A 344 -4.88 -8.03 5.46
C ALA A 344 -4.31 -6.85 6.28
N VAL A 345 -4.52 -5.62 5.79
CA VAL A 345 -4.11 -4.38 6.46
C VAL A 345 -5.28 -3.44 6.71
N ILE A 346 -5.16 -2.65 7.77
CA ILE A 346 -5.99 -1.46 8.06
C ILE A 346 -5.11 -0.45 8.82
N PRO A 347 -5.45 0.84 8.83
CA PRO A 347 -4.76 1.83 9.66
C PRO A 347 -4.77 1.44 11.15
N GLU A 348 -3.70 1.77 11.88
CA GLU A 348 -3.56 1.42 13.30
C GLU A 348 -4.72 1.93 14.15
N GLU A 349 -5.16 3.17 13.89
CA GLU A 349 -6.28 3.78 14.62
C GLU A 349 -7.59 3.01 14.42
N GLU A 350 -7.81 2.45 13.23
CA GLU A 350 -8.97 1.60 12.96
C GLU A 350 -8.82 0.22 13.62
N ALA A 351 -7.61 -0.35 13.64
CA ALA A 351 -7.33 -1.59 14.35
C ALA A 351 -7.61 -1.44 15.85
N VAL A 352 -7.16 -0.35 16.47
CA VAL A 352 -7.41 -0.01 17.88
C VAL A 352 -8.91 0.06 18.16
N LYS A 353 -9.67 0.80 17.36
CA LYS A 353 -11.15 0.88 17.49
C LYS A 353 -11.81 -0.50 17.43
N ARG A 354 -11.42 -1.34 16.46
CA ARG A 354 -11.98 -2.68 16.30
C ARG A 354 -11.63 -3.60 17.46
N ILE A 355 -10.41 -3.53 17.99
CA ILE A 355 -9.98 -4.30 19.16
C ILE A 355 -10.76 -3.88 20.40
N MET A 356 -10.90 -2.58 20.65
CA MET A 356 -11.68 -2.07 21.78
C MET A 356 -13.13 -2.54 21.72
N ALA A 357 -13.77 -2.42 20.55
CA ALA A 357 -15.17 -2.83 20.37
C ALA A 357 -15.37 -4.35 20.52
N ARG A 358 -14.50 -5.16 19.93
CA ARG A 358 -14.60 -6.63 19.94
C ARG A 358 -14.23 -7.23 21.30
N ASP A 359 -13.11 -6.78 21.87
CA ASP A 359 -12.49 -7.41 23.04
C ASP A 359 -12.81 -6.68 24.36
N ARG A 360 -13.52 -5.54 24.30
CA ARG A 360 -13.88 -4.69 25.46
C ARG A 360 -12.65 -4.26 26.28
N LEU A 361 -11.58 -3.88 25.58
CA LEU A 361 -10.31 -3.43 26.16
C LEU A 361 -10.21 -1.91 26.19
N SER A 362 -9.35 -1.37 27.07
CA SER A 362 -8.96 0.05 27.01
C SER A 362 -8.13 0.34 25.77
N GLU A 363 -8.02 1.61 25.40
CA GLU A 363 -7.20 2.05 24.27
C GLU A 363 -5.71 1.66 24.49
N GLU A 364 -5.20 1.85 25.71
CA GLU A 364 -3.80 1.50 26.05
C GLU A 364 -3.55 0.00 25.90
N ALA A 365 -4.49 -0.83 26.34
CA ALA A 365 -4.40 -2.28 26.19
C ALA A 365 -4.48 -2.71 24.72
N ALA A 366 -5.36 -2.08 23.92
CA ALA A 366 -5.47 -2.33 22.48
C ALA A 366 -4.18 -1.93 21.74
N ARG A 367 -3.63 -0.74 22.01
CA ARG A 367 -2.36 -0.28 21.43
C ARG A 367 -1.18 -1.15 21.87
N SER A 368 -1.15 -1.58 23.13
CA SER A 368 -0.11 -2.51 23.64
C SER A 368 -0.11 -3.82 22.85
N ARG A 369 -1.30 -4.38 22.59
CA ARG A 369 -1.46 -5.59 21.77
C ARG A 369 -1.04 -5.39 20.32
N LEU A 370 -1.32 -4.23 19.73
CA LEU A 370 -0.90 -3.93 18.37
C LEU A 370 0.63 -3.84 18.27
N ARG A 371 1.28 -3.14 19.22
CA ARG A 371 2.74 -2.95 19.28
C ARG A 371 3.54 -4.24 19.52
N SER A 372 2.90 -5.28 20.06
CA SER A 372 3.57 -6.58 20.26
C SER A 372 3.62 -7.44 18.99
N GLN A 373 3.01 -6.99 17.89
CA GLN A 373 3.00 -7.69 16.60
C GLN A 373 3.91 -6.96 15.61
N MET A 374 4.24 -7.61 14.49
CA MET A 374 4.86 -6.90 13.36
C MET A 374 3.99 -5.71 12.91
N THR A 375 4.59 -4.68 12.31
CA THR A 375 3.86 -3.54 11.74
C THR A 375 3.23 -3.91 10.40
N ASN A 376 2.29 -3.10 9.89
CA ASN A 376 1.76 -3.30 8.54
C ASN A 376 2.88 -3.26 7.48
N SER A 377 3.80 -2.30 7.57
CA SER A 377 4.90 -2.15 6.61
C SER A 377 5.76 -3.41 6.54
N GLN A 378 6.11 -3.99 7.69
CA GLN A 378 6.88 -5.23 7.77
C GLN A 378 6.15 -6.43 7.14
N ARG A 379 4.81 -6.48 7.25
CA ARG A 379 4.01 -7.55 6.60
C ARG A 379 3.92 -7.32 5.10
N VAL A 380 3.61 -6.10 4.68
CA VAL A 380 3.49 -5.72 3.26
C VAL A 380 4.80 -5.97 2.52
N GLU A 381 5.93 -5.65 3.16
CA GLU A 381 7.28 -5.92 2.64
C GLU A 381 7.56 -7.42 2.44
N GLN A 382 6.79 -8.33 3.04
CA GLN A 382 6.94 -9.77 2.89
C GLN A 382 5.77 -10.43 2.15
N SER A 383 4.85 -9.63 1.58
CA SER A 383 3.60 -10.11 0.98
C SER A 383 3.58 -10.02 -0.53
N GLN A 384 3.06 -11.07 -1.17
CA GLN A 384 2.75 -11.12 -2.60
C GLN A 384 1.49 -10.35 -2.94
N VAL A 385 0.48 -10.41 -2.08
CA VAL A 385 -0.80 -9.71 -2.26
C VAL A 385 -1.17 -8.99 -0.98
N VAL A 386 -1.72 -7.79 -1.11
CA VAL A 386 -2.21 -6.99 0.00
C VAL A 386 -3.70 -6.72 -0.19
N LEU A 387 -4.47 -6.86 0.88
CA LEU A 387 -5.91 -6.64 0.94
C LEU A 387 -6.21 -5.67 2.08
N CYS A 388 -7.22 -4.83 1.93
CA CYS A 388 -7.61 -3.86 2.95
C CYS A 388 -9.10 -3.94 3.26
N THR A 389 -9.43 -4.07 4.55
CA THR A 389 -10.82 -4.16 5.04
C THR A 389 -11.29 -2.84 5.66
N LEU A 390 -10.68 -1.71 5.30
CA LEU A 390 -11.00 -0.39 5.86
C LEU A 390 -12.39 0.10 5.44
N TRP A 391 -12.73 -0.10 4.16
CA TRP A 391 -13.99 0.37 3.57
C TRP A 391 -15.13 -0.64 3.72
N GLU A 392 -16.23 -0.40 3.01
CA GLU A 392 -17.41 -1.26 3.00
C GLU A 392 -17.07 -2.70 2.60
N THR A 393 -17.91 -3.63 3.05
CA THR A 393 -17.74 -5.07 2.83
C THR A 393 -17.68 -5.43 1.34
N ASP A 394 -18.42 -4.70 0.48
CA ASP A 394 -18.38 -4.89 -0.97
C ASP A 394 -17.02 -4.52 -1.59
N VAL A 395 -16.36 -3.49 -1.06
CA VAL A 395 -15.02 -3.08 -1.50
C VAL A 395 -14.00 -4.16 -1.17
N THR A 396 -14.11 -4.76 0.02
CA THR A 396 -13.28 -5.91 0.41
C THR A 396 -13.55 -7.11 -0.49
N ARG A 397 -14.84 -7.40 -0.78
CA ARG A 397 -15.25 -8.50 -1.67
C ARG A 397 -14.61 -8.35 -3.05
N LYS A 398 -14.71 -7.19 -3.68
CA LYS A 398 -14.12 -6.90 -4.99
C LYS A 398 -12.60 -7.09 -5.01
N GLN A 399 -11.90 -6.69 -3.95
CA GLN A 399 -10.45 -6.94 -3.84
C GLN A 399 -10.13 -8.43 -3.78
N VAL A 400 -10.89 -9.20 -2.99
CA VAL A 400 -10.69 -10.65 -2.85
C VAL A 400 -11.01 -11.40 -4.15
N GLU A 401 -12.12 -11.05 -4.80
CA GLU A 401 -12.50 -11.61 -6.11
C GLU A 401 -11.44 -11.31 -7.17
N LYS A 402 -10.99 -10.05 -7.26
CA LYS A 402 -9.88 -9.66 -8.15
C LYS A 402 -8.62 -10.49 -7.89
N ALA A 403 -8.22 -10.63 -6.63
CA ALA A 403 -7.04 -11.39 -6.25
C ALA A 403 -7.17 -12.88 -6.61
N TRP A 404 -8.36 -13.44 -6.39
CA TRP A 404 -8.68 -14.82 -6.72
C TRP A 404 -8.65 -15.06 -8.22
N ASP A 405 -9.28 -14.21 -9.02
CA ASP A 405 -9.32 -14.33 -10.47
C ASP A 405 -7.92 -14.24 -11.09
N LEU A 406 -7.11 -13.29 -10.63
CA LEU A 406 -5.72 -13.15 -11.05
C LEU A 406 -4.89 -14.39 -10.66
N LEU A 407 -5.15 -14.99 -9.49
CA LEU A 407 -4.50 -16.24 -9.11
C LEU A 407 -4.91 -17.39 -10.03
N GLN A 408 -6.21 -17.57 -10.29
CA GLN A 408 -6.69 -18.63 -11.19
C GLN A 408 -6.09 -18.50 -12.60
N GLN A 409 -5.96 -17.28 -13.12
CA GLN A 409 -5.29 -17.02 -14.39
C GLN A 409 -3.83 -17.51 -14.37
N ARG A 410 -3.05 -17.16 -13.33
CA ARG A 410 -1.65 -17.63 -13.19
C ARG A 410 -1.57 -19.15 -13.13
N LEU A 411 -2.41 -19.76 -12.30
CA LEU A 411 -2.45 -21.22 -12.17
C LEU A 411 -2.82 -21.88 -13.50
N SER A 412 -3.74 -21.33 -14.29
CA SER A 412 -4.11 -21.92 -15.58
C SER A 412 -2.98 -21.87 -16.63
N GLN A 413 -2.13 -20.84 -16.59
CA GLN A 413 -1.00 -20.69 -17.51
C GLN A 413 0.12 -21.69 -17.22
N ASP A 414 0.40 -21.95 -15.94
CA ASP A 414 1.41 -22.94 -15.52
C ASP A 414 1.05 -24.39 -15.92
N HIS A 415 -0.25 -24.69 -16.14
CA HIS A 415 -0.68 -26.02 -16.59
C HIS A 415 -0.68 -26.20 -18.11
N SER A 416 -0.46 -25.13 -18.88
CA SER A 416 -0.48 -25.14 -20.34
C SER A 416 0.93 -25.22 -20.95
N THR A 417 1.96 -25.31 -20.12
CA THR A 417 3.38 -25.41 -20.50
C THR A 417 3.94 -26.72 -19.97
#